data_AF-A0A150G2Z3-F1
#
_entry.id   AF-A0A150G2Z3-F1
#
_cell.length_a   1.000
_cell.length_b   1.000
_cell.length_c   1.000
_cell.angle_alpha   90.00
_cell.angle_beta   90.00
_cell.angle_gamma   90.00
#
_symmetry.space_group_name_H-M   'P 1'
#
loop_
_entity.id
_entity.type
_entity.pdbx_description
1 polymer ?
#
loop_
_entity_poly.entity_id
_entity_poly.type
_entity_poly.pdbx_seq_one_letter_code
_entity_poly.pdbx_strand_id
1 'polypeptide(L)'
;MLEASPADVVRRLVSGGAVIAIIGRNQVTTDIPAHSFMRWSEGGRDTDSTTRGLGGTKESPVTSCGEENLLMEDDRFYPSENILVHEFGHTVMNIGLTAEDRMRIKQLYDSAFRQQLYEKSAYIMENEEEYWAEGTQVDS
;
A
#
# COMPACT_ATOMS: atom_id res chain seq x y z
N MET A 1 5.27 -4.22 11.78
CA MET A 1 4.47 -5.01 10.83
C MET A 1 4.94 -6.47 10.69
N LEU A 2 6.20 -6.76 10.33
CA LEU A 2 6.59 -8.14 9.97
C LEU A 2 7.00 -9.07 11.13
N GLU A 3 7.26 -8.56 12.33
CA GLU A 3 7.80 -9.37 13.43
C GLU A 3 6.93 -10.57 13.80
N ALA A 4 5.61 -10.40 13.78
CA ALA A 4 4.63 -11.46 14.04
C ALA A 4 4.10 -12.13 12.76
N SER A 5 4.62 -11.76 11.59
CA SER A 5 4.13 -12.32 10.32
C SER A 5 4.59 -13.77 10.14
N PRO A 6 3.77 -14.63 9.49
CA PRO A 6 4.19 -15.97 9.11
C PRO A 6 5.49 -15.96 8.32
N ALA A 7 6.42 -16.85 8.66
CA ALA A 7 7.76 -16.85 8.07
C ALA A 7 7.76 -17.10 6.55
N ASP A 8 6.74 -17.76 6.02
CA ASP A 8 6.57 -17.97 4.58
C ASP A 8 6.15 -16.70 3.83
N VAL A 9 5.36 -15.82 4.45
CA VAL A 9 5.03 -14.48 3.92
C VAL A 9 6.31 -13.67 3.78
N VAL A 10 7.12 -13.61 4.84
CA VAL A 10 8.41 -12.89 4.83
C VAL A 10 9.34 -13.46 3.75
N ARG A 11 9.44 -14.79 3.62
CA ARG A 11 10.24 -15.42 2.55
C ARG A 11 9.76 -15.05 1.16
N ARG A 12 8.44 -14.97 0.92
CA ARG A 12 7.88 -14.56 -0.37
C ARG A 12 8.16 -13.09 -0.67
N LEU A 13 8.06 -12.20 0.32
CA LEU A 13 8.45 -10.79 0.18
C LEU A 13 9.92 -10.64 -0.22
N VAL A 14 10.82 -11.33 0.49
CA VAL A 14 12.26 -11.31 0.19
C VAL A 14 12.55 -11.88 -1.20
N SER A 15 11.94 -13.03 -1.54
CA SER A 15 12.15 -13.68 -2.85
C SER A 15 11.55 -12.88 -4.00
N GLY A 16 10.49 -12.12 -3.74
CA GLY A 16 9.86 -11.20 -4.69
C GLY A 16 10.58 -9.87 -4.83
N GLY A 17 11.67 -9.63 -4.10
CA GLY A 17 12.44 -8.40 -4.18
C GLY A 17 11.74 -7.18 -3.57
N ALA A 18 10.80 -7.40 -2.63
CA ALA A 18 10.08 -6.32 -1.96
C ALA A 18 11.05 -5.38 -1.22
N VAL A 19 10.99 -4.10 -1.55
CA VAL A 19 11.80 -3.04 -0.92
C VAL A 19 10.92 -1.83 -0.59
N ILE A 20 11.33 -1.09 0.43
CA ILE A 20 10.72 0.20 0.79
C ILE A 20 11.70 1.30 0.36
N ALA A 21 11.19 2.29 -0.36
CA ALA A 21 11.89 3.50 -0.74
C ALA A 21 11.28 4.71 -0.03
N ILE A 22 12.12 5.58 0.52
CA ILE A 22 11.69 6.84 1.12
C ILE A 22 11.95 7.96 0.11
N ILE A 23 10.92 8.73 -0.20
CA ILE A 23 11.01 9.91 -1.06
C ILE A 23 11.40 11.09 -0.16
N GLY A 24 12.60 11.63 -0.34
CA GLY A 24 13.05 12.80 0.40
C GLY A 24 12.20 14.04 0.08
N ARG A 25 12.17 15.01 0.99
CA ARG A 25 11.34 16.24 0.85
C ARG A 25 11.56 17.01 -0.46
N ASN A 26 12.76 16.95 -1.03
CA ASN A 26 13.14 17.62 -2.29
C ASN A 26 13.16 16.69 -3.51
N GLN A 27 12.64 15.46 -3.37
CA GLN A 27 12.53 14.47 -4.45
C GLN A 27 11.05 14.24 -4.77
N VAL A 28 10.78 13.65 -5.93
CA VAL A 28 9.43 13.25 -6.33
C VAL A 28 9.35 11.74 -6.57
N THR A 29 8.13 11.21 -6.69
CA THR A 29 7.86 9.78 -6.85
C THR A 29 8.63 9.17 -8.01
N THR A 30 8.72 9.87 -9.13
CA THR A 30 9.39 9.38 -10.34
C THR A 30 10.92 9.53 -10.30
N ASP A 31 11.49 10.11 -9.24
CA ASP A 31 12.94 10.08 -8.99
C ASP A 31 13.40 8.70 -8.48
N ILE A 32 12.47 7.88 -7.93
CA ILE A 32 12.74 6.47 -7.66
C ILE A 32 12.91 5.75 -9.01
N PRO A 33 14.06 5.09 -9.29
CA PRO A 33 14.30 4.48 -10.59
C PRO A 33 13.21 3.48 -11.00
N ALA A 34 12.69 2.71 -10.04
CA ALA A 34 11.61 1.76 -10.26
C ALA A 34 10.28 2.42 -10.64
N HIS A 35 10.09 3.71 -10.37
CA HIS A 35 8.88 4.46 -10.67
C HIS A 35 9.03 5.44 -11.83
N SER A 36 10.23 5.53 -12.43
CA SER A 36 10.53 6.45 -13.53
C SER A 36 9.60 6.30 -14.74
N PHE A 37 9.02 5.12 -14.95
CA PHE A 37 8.05 4.87 -16.02
C PHE A 37 6.71 5.58 -15.82
N MET A 38 6.36 5.95 -14.58
CA MET A 38 5.10 6.65 -14.25
C MET A 38 5.15 8.13 -14.54
N ARG A 39 6.32 8.64 -14.93
CA ARG A 39 6.60 10.05 -15.12
C ARG A 39 5.44 10.72 -15.84
N TRP A 40 4.98 10.18 -16.98
CA TRP A 40 3.73 10.61 -17.63
C TRP A 40 2.68 9.48 -17.58
N SER A 41 1.94 9.39 -16.47
CA SER A 41 0.96 8.33 -16.26
C SER A 41 -0.10 8.24 -17.38
N GLU A 42 -0.63 7.04 -17.60
CA GLU A 42 -1.69 6.82 -18.58
C GLU A 42 -2.90 7.73 -18.28
N GLY A 43 -3.39 8.42 -19.32
CA GLY A 43 -4.45 9.43 -19.17
C GLY A 43 -3.95 10.85 -18.86
N GLY A 44 -2.63 11.09 -18.86
CA GLY A 44 -2.03 12.42 -18.83
C GLY A 44 -2.00 13.09 -17.45
N ARG A 45 -2.11 12.32 -16.36
CA ARG A 45 -1.95 12.84 -15.00
C ARG A 45 -0.46 12.86 -14.63
N ASP A 46 -0.07 13.85 -13.85
CA ASP A 46 1.28 13.95 -13.29
C ASP A 46 1.34 13.24 -11.94
N THR A 47 1.91 12.03 -11.90
CA THR A 47 2.02 11.21 -10.68
C THR A 47 2.75 11.95 -9.56
N ASP A 48 3.74 12.77 -9.90
CA ASP A 48 4.55 13.52 -8.93
C ASP A 48 3.72 14.61 -8.22
N SER A 49 2.59 14.99 -8.79
CA SER A 49 1.64 15.93 -8.18
C SER A 49 0.55 15.24 -7.35
N THR A 50 0.31 13.94 -7.54
CA THR A 50 -0.86 13.24 -7.00
C THR A 50 -0.56 12.35 -5.80
N THR A 51 0.63 11.73 -5.73
CA THR A 51 0.94 10.79 -4.66
C THR A 51 2.44 10.69 -4.39
N ARG A 52 2.77 10.34 -3.14
CA ARG A 52 4.09 9.88 -2.68
C ARG A 52 4.01 8.48 -2.03
N GLY A 53 2.80 7.94 -1.85
CA GLY A 53 2.50 6.60 -1.36
C GLY A 53 2.22 5.67 -2.54
N LEU A 54 2.94 4.54 -2.63
CA LEU A 54 2.67 3.50 -3.62
C LEU A 54 3.01 2.12 -3.05
N GLY A 55 2.09 1.17 -3.21
CA GLY A 55 2.28 -0.23 -2.87
C GLY A 55 3.12 -0.97 -3.92
N GLY A 56 3.97 -1.88 -3.44
CA GLY A 56 4.75 -2.75 -4.31
C GLY A 56 3.86 -3.78 -5.03
N THR A 57 4.16 -4.00 -6.31
CA THR A 57 3.56 -5.06 -7.14
C THR A 57 4.60 -6.12 -7.49
N LYS A 58 4.20 -7.19 -8.18
CA LYS A 58 5.17 -8.20 -8.65
C LYS A 58 6.08 -7.65 -9.76
N GLU A 59 5.58 -6.70 -10.53
CA GLU A 59 6.28 -6.06 -11.65
C GLU A 59 7.19 -4.92 -11.18
N SER A 60 6.78 -4.20 -10.13
CA SER A 60 7.54 -3.14 -9.46
C SER A 60 7.46 -3.34 -7.96
N PRO A 61 8.34 -4.16 -7.35
CA PRO A 61 8.27 -4.55 -5.95
C PRO A 61 8.82 -3.48 -4.99
N VAL A 62 8.52 -2.21 -5.28
CA VAL A 62 8.99 -1.06 -4.52
C VAL A 62 7.77 -0.37 -3.93
N THR A 63 7.69 -0.42 -2.61
CA THR A 63 6.78 0.43 -1.82
C THR A 63 7.42 1.80 -1.65
N SER A 64 6.69 2.90 -1.81
CA SER A 64 7.20 4.23 -1.51
C SER A 64 6.36 4.97 -0.47
N CYS A 65 7.02 5.81 0.33
CA CYS A 65 6.34 6.85 1.10
C CYS A 65 7.19 8.12 1.15
N GLY A 66 6.54 9.26 1.36
CA GLY A 66 7.23 10.52 1.65
C GLY A 66 7.86 10.49 3.04
N GLU A 67 9.05 11.06 3.17
CA GLU A 67 9.71 11.28 4.48
C GLU A 67 8.81 12.06 5.45
N GLU A 68 8.01 13.01 4.93
CA GLU A 68 7.04 13.78 5.72
C GLU A 68 5.95 12.90 6.34
N ASN A 69 5.50 11.86 5.64
CA ASN A 69 4.53 10.91 6.17
C ASN A 69 5.18 10.02 7.23
N LEU A 70 6.41 9.56 6.96
CA LEU A 70 7.13 8.69 7.91
C LEU A 70 7.35 9.38 9.26
N LEU A 71 7.57 10.68 9.26
CA LEU A 71 7.74 11.50 10.46
C LEU A 71 6.41 12.04 11.01
N MET A 72 5.31 11.92 10.26
CA MET A 72 4.02 12.55 10.53
C MET A 72 4.13 14.08 10.69
N GLU A 73 4.96 14.73 9.88
CA GLU A 73 5.24 16.17 9.93
C GLU A 73 4.84 16.86 8.62
N ASP A 74 3.87 17.79 8.69
CA ASP A 74 3.42 18.63 7.55
C ASP A 74 3.05 17.86 6.26
N ASP A 75 2.57 16.61 6.39
CA ASP A 75 2.15 15.81 5.24
C ASP A 75 0.85 16.36 4.62
N ARG A 76 0.97 16.86 3.39
CA ARG A 76 -0.14 17.40 2.61
C ARG A 76 -0.96 16.34 1.88
N PHE A 77 -0.39 15.15 1.66
CA PHE A 77 -1.01 14.08 0.90
C PHE A 77 -1.84 13.17 1.82
N TYR A 78 -1.29 12.81 2.98
CA TYR A 78 -1.90 11.85 3.91
C TYR A 78 -1.85 12.35 5.37
N PRO A 79 -2.57 13.43 5.71
CA PRO A 79 -2.43 14.11 7.01
C PRO A 79 -2.95 13.31 8.21
N SER A 80 -3.76 12.27 7.98
CA SER A 80 -4.47 11.52 9.02
C SER A 80 -4.03 10.07 9.15
N GLU A 81 -3.02 9.63 8.40
CA GLU A 81 -2.62 8.22 8.39
C GLU A 81 -1.13 8.02 8.10
N ASN A 82 -0.61 6.87 8.52
CA ASN A 82 0.70 6.42 8.11
C ASN A 82 0.57 5.65 6.78
N ILE A 83 0.78 6.35 5.66
CA ILE A 83 0.62 5.79 4.32
C ILE A 83 1.59 4.63 4.07
N LEU A 84 2.75 4.62 4.75
CA LEU A 84 3.68 3.51 4.60
C LEU A 84 3.07 2.19 5.07
N VAL A 85 2.30 2.20 6.16
CA VAL A 85 1.64 0.97 6.65
C VAL A 85 0.60 0.49 5.64
N HIS A 86 -0.22 1.39 5.12
CA HIS A 86 -1.21 1.11 4.08
C HIS A 86 -0.58 0.47 2.84
N GLU A 87 0.39 1.15 2.25
CA GLU A 87 1.03 0.74 0.99
C GLU A 87 1.89 -0.52 1.17
N PHE A 88 2.49 -0.69 2.35
CA PHE A 88 3.16 -1.93 2.67
C PHE A 88 2.16 -3.08 2.90
N GLY A 89 0.95 -2.80 3.37
CA GLY A 89 -0.19 -3.72 3.37
C GLY A 89 -0.51 -4.26 1.98
N HIS A 90 -0.62 -3.38 0.97
CA HIS A 90 -0.74 -3.79 -0.44
C HIS A 90 0.43 -4.65 -0.90
N THR A 91 1.65 -4.28 -0.52
CA THR A 91 2.86 -5.03 -0.87
C THR A 91 2.83 -6.45 -0.31
N VAL A 92 2.41 -6.61 0.95
CA VAL A 92 2.19 -7.92 1.57
C VAL A 92 1.15 -8.71 0.80
N MET A 93 0.01 -8.11 0.42
CA MET A 93 -1.01 -8.77 -0.38
C MET A 93 -0.48 -9.23 -1.75
N ASN A 94 0.20 -8.33 -2.46
CA ASN A 94 0.60 -8.55 -3.86
C ASN A 94 1.75 -9.55 -4.00
N ILE A 95 2.70 -9.51 -3.08
CA ILE A 95 3.96 -10.27 -3.17
C ILE A 95 4.01 -11.39 -2.13
N GLY A 96 3.55 -11.11 -0.91
CA GLY A 96 3.69 -11.98 0.25
C GLY A 96 2.57 -13.00 0.44
N LEU A 97 1.36 -12.74 -0.07
CA LEU A 97 0.20 -13.63 0.10
C LEU A 97 0.01 -14.59 -1.08
N THR A 98 -0.59 -15.74 -0.78
CA THR A 98 -0.99 -16.72 -1.80
C THR A 98 -2.33 -16.33 -2.44
N ALA A 99 -2.67 -16.98 -3.57
CA ALA A 99 -3.99 -16.80 -4.17
C ALA A 99 -5.12 -17.22 -3.21
N GLU A 100 -4.89 -18.24 -2.39
CA GLU A 100 -5.87 -18.71 -1.40
C GLU A 100 -6.08 -17.66 -0.29
N ASP A 101 -5.01 -17.04 0.20
CA ASP A 101 -5.11 -15.96 1.20
C ASP A 101 -5.88 -14.76 0.64
N ARG A 102 -5.59 -14.35 -0.60
CA ARG A 102 -6.32 -13.27 -1.29
C ARG A 102 -7.80 -13.62 -1.47
N MET A 103 -8.13 -14.87 -1.78
CA MET A 103 -9.53 -15.32 -1.84
C MET A 103 -10.22 -15.24 -0.48
N ARG A 104 -9.54 -15.58 0.63
CA ARG A 104 -10.10 -15.44 1.98
C ARG A 104 -10.35 -13.97 2.34
N ILE A 105 -9.43 -13.07 2.00
CA ILE A 105 -9.62 -11.63 2.19
C ILE A 105 -10.84 -11.14 1.43
N LYS A 106 -10.98 -11.54 0.16
CA LYS A 106 -12.17 -11.20 -0.64
C LYS A 106 -13.47 -11.69 0.01
N GLN A 107 -13.49 -12.91 0.55
CA GLN A 107 -14.66 -13.44 1.25
C GLN A 107 -14.99 -12.66 2.53
N LEU A 108 -13.96 -12.19 3.26
CA LEU A 108 -14.14 -11.34 4.44
C LEU A 108 -14.69 -9.97 4.05
N TYR A 109 -14.16 -9.35 2.99
CA TYR A 109 -14.69 -8.11 2.42
C TYR A 109 -16.16 -8.26 2.02
N ASP A 110 -16.51 -9.29 1.23
CA ASP A 110 -17.90 -9.56 0.79
C ASP A 110 -18.84 -9.78 2.00
N SER A 111 -18.33 -10.38 3.07
CA SER A 111 -19.06 -10.55 4.32
C SER A 111 -19.28 -9.22 5.04
N ALA A 112 -18.22 -8.42 5.21
CA ALA A 112 -18.29 -7.10 5.85
C ALA A 112 -19.22 -6.14 5.08
N PHE A 113 -19.17 -6.17 3.75
CA PHE A 113 -20.04 -5.38 2.88
C PHE A 113 -21.52 -5.77 3.04
N ARG A 114 -21.83 -7.08 3.04
CA ARG A 114 -23.20 -7.57 3.22
C ARG A 114 -23.76 -7.25 4.61
N GLN A 115 -22.91 -7.31 5.62
CA GLN A 115 -23.27 -7.00 7.01
C GLN A 115 -23.28 -5.50 7.31
N GLN A 116 -22.81 -4.66 6.38
CA GLN A 116 -22.69 -3.21 6.56
C GLN A 116 -21.88 -2.84 7.81
N LEU A 117 -20.76 -3.54 8.04
CA LEU A 117 -19.90 -3.30 9.22
C LEU A 117 -19.25 -1.90 9.19
N TYR A 118 -19.10 -1.33 7.99
CA TYR A 118 -18.58 0.01 7.74
C TYR A 118 -19.53 0.77 6.83
N GLU A 119 -19.44 2.11 6.81
CA GLU A 119 -20.14 2.90 5.82
C GLU A 119 -19.64 2.56 4.41
N LYS A 120 -20.57 2.40 3.45
CA LYS A 120 -20.22 1.98 2.08
C LYS A 120 -19.37 3.00 1.32
N SER A 121 -19.40 4.25 1.73
CA SER A 121 -18.57 5.33 1.16
C SER A 121 -17.23 5.49 1.87
N ALA A 122 -16.96 4.73 2.94
CA ALA A 122 -15.66 4.73 3.58
C ALA A 122 -14.62 4.06 2.66
N TYR A 123 -13.38 4.56 2.68
CA TYR A 123 -12.31 4.09 1.80
C TYR A 123 -12.00 2.59 1.97
N ILE A 124 -12.04 2.08 3.21
CA ILE A 124 -11.96 0.65 3.55
C ILE A 124 -13.00 -0.23 2.82
N MET A 125 -14.07 0.34 2.26
CA MET A 125 -15.11 -0.36 1.52
C MET A 125 -15.06 -0.14 0.00
N GLU A 126 -14.01 0.49 -0.54
CA GLU A 126 -13.88 0.71 -1.98
C GLU A 126 -13.70 -0.61 -2.75
N ASN A 127 -12.80 -1.49 -2.27
CA ASN A 127 -12.59 -2.84 -2.79
C ASN A 127 -11.88 -3.73 -1.75
N GLU A 128 -11.67 -5.01 -2.07
CA GLU A 128 -11.00 -5.96 -1.15
C GLU A 128 -9.53 -5.65 -0.84
N GLU A 129 -8.84 -4.89 -1.70
CA GLU A 129 -7.44 -4.52 -1.52
C GLU A 129 -7.33 -3.38 -0.50
N GLU A 130 -8.17 -2.33 -0.63
CA GLU A 130 -8.30 -1.25 0.36
C GLU A 130 -8.80 -1.78 1.70
N TYR A 131 -9.78 -2.70 1.68
CA TYR A 131 -10.27 -3.37 2.88
C TYR A 131 -9.15 -4.03 3.68
N TRP A 132 -8.22 -4.66 2.98
CA TRP A 132 -7.04 -5.26 3.60
C TRP A 132 -6.04 -4.20 4.07
N ALA A 133 -5.65 -3.26 3.19
CA ALA A 133 -4.62 -2.27 3.50
C ALA A 133 -5.01 -1.41 4.71
N GLU A 134 -6.20 -0.84 4.71
CA GLU A 134 -6.78 -0.10 5.84
C GLU A 134 -6.88 -0.97 7.10
N GLY A 135 -7.30 -2.23 6.93
CA GLY A 135 -7.38 -3.20 8.02
C GLY A 135 -6.03 -3.48 8.70
N THR A 136 -4.91 -3.28 8.00
CA THR A 136 -3.57 -3.42 8.60
C THR A 136 -3.09 -2.22 9.41
N GLN A 137 -3.77 -1.07 9.32
CA GLN A 137 -3.44 0.15 10.05
C GLN A 137 -4.07 0.21 11.44
N VAL A 138 -5.06 -0.64 11.72
CA VAL A 138 -5.79 -0.61 13.00
C VAL A 138 -4.94 -1.29 14.07
N ASP A 139 -4.49 -0.51 15.06
CA ASP A 139 -3.83 -1.05 16.26
C ASP A 139 -4.78 -2.03 16.97
N SER A 140 -4.29 -3.26 17.20
CA SER A 140 -4.96 -4.29 18.01
C SER A 140 -4.82 -4.06 19.50
#